data_AF-A0A392TEG5-F1
#
_entry.id   AF-A0A392TEG5-F1
#
_cell.length_a   1.000
_cell.length_b   1.000
_cell.length_c   1.000
_cell.angle_alpha   90.00
_cell.angle_beta   90.00
_cell.angle_gamma   90.00
#
_symmetry.space_group_name_H-M   'P 1'
#
loop_
_entity.id
_entity.type
_entity.pdbx_description
1 polymer ?
#
loop_
_entity_poly.entity_id
_entity_poly.type
_entity_poly.pdbx_seq_one_letter_code
_entity_poly.pdbx_strand_id
1 'polypeptide(L)' 'MQGKTRAEMSLNEFTGIVIKSVLAGLKITISRAHIAKLLGVEDY' A
#
# COMPACT_ATOMS: atom_id res chain seq x y z
N MET A 1 10.94 -5.66 15.55
CA MET A 1 11.30 -4.24 15.44
C MET A 1 10.11 -3.51 14.84
N GLN A 2 9.52 -2.56 15.57
CA GLN A 2 8.44 -1.73 15.04
C GLN A 2 9.11 -0.58 14.30
N GLY A 3 8.96 -0.52 12.98
CA GLY A 3 9.54 0.55 12.16
C GLY A 3 8.96 1.92 12.53
N LYS A 4 9.70 3.00 12.21
CA LYS A 4 9.20 4.37 12.37
C LYS A 4 8.02 4.62 11.44
N THR A 5 7.11 5.49 11.85
CA THR A 5 6.01 5.97 11.02
C THR A 5 6.52 6.95 9.95
N ARG A 6 5.72 7.19 8.90
CA ARG A 6 6.09 8.11 7.81
C ARG A 6 6.28 9.54 8.30
N ALA A 7 5.44 9.99 9.23
CA ALA A 7 5.55 11.29 9.88
C ALA A 7 6.87 11.43 10.64
N GLU A 8 7.29 10.40 11.39
CA GLU A 8 8.58 10.36 12.09
C GLU A 8 9.79 10.31 11.13
N MET A 9 9.57 9.93 9.88
CA MET A 9 10.57 9.97 8.82
C MET A 9 10.51 11.25 7.97
N SER A 10 9.69 12.24 8.35
CA SER A 10 9.44 13.46 7.56
C SER A 10 8.98 13.17 6.13
N LEU A 11 8.33 12.03 5.92
CA LEU A 11 7.76 11.63 4.64
C LEU A 11 6.31 12.07 4.58
N ASN A 12 5.88 12.57 3.42
CA ASN A 12 4.48 12.88 3.16
C ASN A 12 3.57 11.68 3.43
N GLU A 13 2.35 11.96 3.84
CA GLU A 13 1.31 10.93 3.99
C GLU A 13 1.12 10.18 2.68
N PHE A 14 0.86 8.88 2.76
CA PHE A 14 0.59 8.08 1.58
C PHE A 14 -0.82 8.38 1.08
N THR A 15 -0.93 9.10 -0.03
CA THR A 15 -2.20 9.47 -0.68
C THR A 15 -2.63 8.51 -1.79
N GLY A 16 -1.87 7.43 -2.00
CA GLY A 16 -2.20 6.44 -3.03
C GLY A 16 -3.48 5.66 -2.71
N ILE A 17 -4.05 5.03 -3.74
CA ILE A 17 -5.25 4.20 -3.58
C ILE A 17 -4.87 2.95 -2.80
N VAL A 18 -5.48 2.80 -1.62
CA VAL A 18 -5.35 1.61 -0.77
C VAL A 18 -6.70 0.94 -0.65
N ILE A 19 -6.85 -0.21 -1.28
CA ILE A 19 -8.02 -1.07 -1.07
C ILE A 19 -7.70 -1.99 0.10
N LYS A 20 -8.44 -1.83 1.18
CA LYS A 20 -8.39 -2.72 2.35
C LYS A 20 -9.50 -3.75 2.19
N SER A 21 -9.13 -5.01 2.01
CA SER A 21 -10.08 -6.13 1.95
C SER A 21 -9.77 -7.13 3.06
N VAL A 22 -10.80 -7.82 3.53
CA VAL A 22 -10.66 -8.93 4.50
C VAL A 22 -11.16 -10.18 3.82
N LEU A 23 -10.25 -11.10 3.52
CA LEU A 23 -10.57 -12.40 2.94
C LEU A 23 -10.13 -13.50 3.90
N ALA A 24 -11.08 -14.35 4.34
CA ALA A 24 -10.82 -15.45 5.28
C ALA A 24 -10.06 -15.03 6.56
N GLY A 25 -10.34 -13.83 7.07
CA GLY A 25 -9.66 -13.28 8.26
C GLY A 25 -8.29 -12.65 7.99
N LEU A 26 -7.76 -12.75 6.76
CA LEU A 26 -6.54 -12.08 6.35
C LEU A 26 -6.85 -10.66 5.87
N LYS A 27 -6.20 -9.67 6.49
CA LYS A 27 -6.30 -8.27 6.08
C LYS A 27 -5.35 -8.03 4.90
N ILE A 28 -5.91 -8.00 3.69
CA ILE A 28 -5.16 -7.77 2.47
C ILE A 28 -5.20 -6.27 2.17
N THR A 29 -4.02 -5.70 2.02
CA THR A 29 -3.85 -4.29 1.62
C THR A 29 -3.31 -4.29 0.20
N ILE A 30 -4.15 -3.93 -0.77
CA ILE A 30 -3.78 -3.82 -2.18
C ILE A 30 -3.58 -2.34 -2.49
N SER A 31 -2.38 -1.97 -2.93
CA SER A 31 -2.05 -0.64 -3.42
C SER A 31 -2.15 -0.61 -4.95
N ARG A 32 -2.15 0.61 -5.52
CA ARG A 32 -2.08 0.81 -6.98
C ARG A 32 -0.89 0.07 -7.62
N ALA A 33 0.28 0.13 -6.99
CA ALA A 33 1.47 -0.61 -7.40
C ALA A 33 1.27 -2.13 -7.50
N HIS A 34 0.51 -2.73 -6.58
CA HIS A 34 0.21 -4.16 -6.64
C HIS A 34 -0.63 -4.51 -7.87
N ILE A 35 -1.59 -3.65 -8.23
CA ILE A 35 -2.42 -3.82 -9.42
C ILE A 35 -1.60 -3.58 -10.69
N ALA A 36 -0.78 -2.52 -10.72
CA ALA A 36 0.09 -2.22 -11.85
C ALA A 36 1.04 -3.40 -12.14
N LYS A 37 1.64 -3.96 -11.09
CA LYS A 37 2.49 -5.16 -11.18
C LYS A 37 1.72 -6.40 -11.66
N LEU A 38 0.49 -6.60 -11.22
CA LEU A 38 -0.36 -7.72 -11.68
C LEU A 38 -0.72 -7.58 -13.17
N LEU A 39 -0.99 -6.36 -13.62
CA LEU A 39 -1.37 -6.04 -15.00
C LEU A 39 -0.16 -5.89 -15.93
N GLY A 40 1.07 -5.91 -15.41
CA GLY A 40 2.29 -5.71 -16.19
C GLY A 40 2.44 -4.29 -16.75
N VAL A 41 1.84 -3.30 -16.10
CA VAL A 41 1.91 -1.88 -16.49
C VAL A 41 2.75 -1.08 -15.50
N GLU A 42 3.35 0.02 -15.96
CA GLU A 42 4.08 0.94 -15.09
C GLU A 42 3.12 1.73 -14.19
N ASP A 43 3.44 1.82 -12.90
CA ASP A 43 2.72 2.65 -11.93
C ASP A 43 3.32 4.07 -11.99
N TYR A 44 2.62 4.99 -12.66
CA TYR A 44 2.98 6.41 -12.76
C TYR A 44 2.33 7.27 -11.65
#